data_AF-A0A529MF08-F1
#
_entry.id   AF-A0A529MF08-F1
#
_cell.length_a   1.000
_cell.length_b   1.000
_cell.length_c   1.000
_cell.angle_alpha   90.00
_cell.angle_beta   90.00
_cell.angle_gamma   90.00
#
_symmetry.space_group_name_H-M   'P 1'
#
loop_
_entity.id
_entity.type
_entity.pdbx_description
1 polymer ?
#
loop_
_entity_poly.entity_id
_entity_poly.type
_entity_poly.pdbx_seq_one_letter_code
_entity_poly.pdbx_strand_id
1 'polypeptide(L)'
;PITDSISTQLAYNISQEKYSLADNCTTNGIYDPTKCTISQAIRDGVAESPWLKSSVSLGLVYNTIDDMKNPHEGLYVTGTTEFAGLGGDAKWVKVTGRASVYQTLSEQLDLVGLVSGGAGYIAGYGNGDLRIFDYFQSNDRMIRGFEYGGIGPVANDGSGDHLGGTTYFNASAEAQFPLPVIPESFG
;
A
#
# COMPACT_ATOMS: atom_id res chain seq x y z
N PRO A 1 2.75 -32.03 10.42
CA PRO A 1 1.73 -31.78 9.37
C PRO A 1 1.98 -30.41 8.76
N ILE A 2 2.45 -30.36 7.51
CA ILE A 2 2.59 -29.11 6.76
C ILE A 2 1.17 -28.66 6.45
N THR A 3 0.71 -27.58 7.08
CA THR A 3 -0.69 -27.18 6.98
C THR A 3 -0.80 -26.14 5.88
N ASP A 4 -0.95 -26.61 4.65
CA ASP A 4 -1.31 -25.73 3.53
C ASP A 4 -2.69 -25.14 3.82
N SER A 5 -2.75 -23.82 3.94
CA SER A 5 -4.00 -23.12 4.21
C SER A 5 -4.31 -22.16 3.08
N ILE A 6 -5.51 -22.31 2.52
CA ILE A 6 -6.10 -21.32 1.63
C ILE A 6 -7.29 -20.69 2.36
N SER A 7 -7.31 -19.36 2.40
CA SER A 7 -8.44 -18.62 2.95
C SER A 7 -8.92 -17.57 1.97
N THR A 8 -10.22 -17.34 2.01
CA THR A 8 -10.91 -16.36 1.17
C THR A 8 -11.71 -15.43 2.07
N GLN A 9 -11.65 -14.14 1.77
CA GLN A 9 -12.33 -13.10 2.53
C GLN A 9 -13.12 -12.21 1.57
N LEU A 10 -14.38 -11.94 1.92
CA LEU A 10 -15.23 -10.97 1.24
C LEU A 10 -15.53 -9.86 2.22
N ALA A 11 -15.34 -8.61 1.80
CA ALA A 11 -15.65 -7.44 2.62
C ALA A 11 -16.38 -6.38 1.79
N TYR A 12 -17.33 -5.70 2.44
CA TYR A 12 -17.90 -4.45 1.95
C TYR A 12 -17.25 -3.30 2.71
N ASN A 13 -16.81 -2.27 1.99
CA ASN A 13 -16.13 -1.11 2.58
C ASN A 13 -16.91 0.15 2.23
N ILE A 14 -17.10 1.01 3.23
CA ILE A 14 -17.63 2.36 3.06
C ILE A 14 -16.71 3.36 3.78
N SER A 15 -16.27 4.39 3.09
CA SER A 15 -15.42 5.44 3.65
C SER A 15 -15.78 6.80 3.07
N GLN A 16 -15.74 7.85 3.90
CA GLN A 16 -15.88 9.23 3.46
C GLN A 16 -14.64 10.01 3.86
N GLU A 17 -14.01 10.65 2.88
CA GLU A 17 -12.81 11.46 3.06
C GLU A 17 -13.14 12.94 2.92
N LYS A 18 -12.62 13.75 3.83
CA LYS A 18 -12.77 15.21 3.80
C LYS A 18 -11.38 15.81 3.88
N TYR A 19 -10.96 16.48 2.82
CA TYR A 19 -9.71 17.22 2.79
C TYR A 19 -10.00 18.72 2.67
N SER A 20 -9.13 19.50 3.31
CA SER A 20 -9.09 20.95 3.19
C SER A 20 -7.63 21.37 3.05
N LEU A 21 -7.38 22.46 2.33
CA LEU A 21 -6.06 23.08 2.32
C LEU A 21 -5.77 23.64 3.72
N ALA A 22 -4.49 23.64 4.10
CA ALA A 22 -4.07 24.26 5.34
C ALA A 22 -4.34 25.77 5.32
N ASP A 23 -4.74 26.35 6.47
CA ASP A 23 -5.12 27.76 6.57
C ASP A 23 -3.99 28.71 6.14
N ASN A 24 -2.74 28.33 6.39
CA ASN A 24 -1.56 29.08 5.97
C ASN A 24 -1.31 29.04 4.45
N CYS A 25 -2.01 28.19 3.69
CA CYS A 25 -1.97 28.10 2.24
C CYS A 25 -3.16 28.78 1.55
N THR A 26 -4.05 29.43 2.32
CA THR A 26 -5.23 30.12 1.78
C THR A 26 -5.30 31.58 2.18
N THR A 27 -5.99 32.39 1.38
CA THR A 27 -6.40 33.76 1.72
C THR A 27 -7.91 33.85 1.52
N ASN A 28 -8.65 34.10 2.61
CA ASN A 28 -10.12 34.05 2.64
C ASN A 28 -10.71 32.71 2.15
N GLY A 29 -10.04 31.59 2.47
CA GLY A 29 -10.50 30.24 2.08
C GLY A 29 -10.22 29.85 0.63
N ILE A 30 -9.51 30.69 -0.13
CA ILE A 30 -9.07 30.41 -1.50
C ILE A 30 -7.57 30.13 -1.50
N TYR A 31 -7.11 29.13 -2.28
CA TYR A 31 -5.69 28.85 -2.45
C TYR A 31 -4.90 30.10 -2.86
N ASP A 32 -3.80 30.36 -2.15
CA ASP A 32 -2.92 31.52 -2.40
C ASP A 32 -1.51 31.04 -2.80
N PRO A 33 -1.12 31.19 -4.09
CA PRO A 33 0.18 30.73 -4.58
C PRO A 33 1.37 31.52 -4.00
N THR A 34 1.14 32.64 -3.31
CA THR A 34 2.21 33.40 -2.66
C THR A 34 2.61 32.82 -1.30
N LYS A 35 1.75 31.99 -0.70
CA LYS A 35 2.00 31.39 0.63
C LYS A 35 2.50 29.96 0.55
N CYS A 36 1.97 29.17 -0.38
CA CYS A 36 2.33 27.78 -0.58
C CYS A 36 2.37 27.44 -2.06
N THR A 37 3.24 26.51 -2.44
CA THR A 37 3.24 25.91 -3.77
C THR A 37 2.69 24.49 -3.65
N ILE A 38 1.44 24.30 -4.07
CA ILE A 38 0.77 22.99 -4.12
C ILE A 38 0.49 22.65 -5.58
N SER A 39 0.61 21.39 -5.93
CA SER A 39 0.33 20.88 -7.27
C SER A 39 -1.14 21.06 -7.67
N GLN A 40 -1.40 21.17 -8.98
CA GLN A 40 -2.79 21.18 -9.49
C GLN A 40 -3.55 19.90 -9.11
N ALA A 41 -2.90 18.75 -9.23
CA ALA A 41 -3.53 17.46 -8.93
C ALA A 41 -4.05 17.37 -7.48
N ILE A 42 -3.29 17.88 -6.50
CA ILE A 42 -3.74 17.92 -5.10
C ILE A 42 -4.89 18.91 -4.92
N ARG A 43 -4.84 20.10 -5.56
CA ARG A 43 -5.95 21.06 -5.50
C ARG A 43 -7.25 20.47 -6.05
N ASP A 44 -7.18 19.80 -7.19
CA ASP A 44 -8.34 19.15 -7.82
C ASP A 44 -8.90 18.05 -6.91
N GLY A 45 -8.02 17.21 -6.35
CA GLY A 45 -8.41 16.20 -5.37
C GLY A 45 -9.08 16.79 -4.12
N VAL A 46 -8.59 17.92 -3.59
CA VAL A 46 -9.22 18.60 -2.45
C VAL A 46 -10.59 19.17 -2.83
N ALA A 47 -10.74 19.74 -4.03
CA ALA A 47 -12.00 20.30 -4.52
C ALA A 47 -13.13 19.27 -4.65
N GLU A 48 -12.79 18.00 -4.84
CA GLU A 48 -13.74 16.86 -4.84
C GLU A 48 -14.17 16.42 -3.44
N SER A 49 -13.74 17.09 -2.37
CA SER A 49 -14.16 16.76 -1.00
C SER A 49 -15.58 17.29 -0.69
N PRO A 50 -16.43 16.54 0.04
CA PRO A 50 -16.21 15.19 0.57
C PRO A 50 -16.27 14.11 -0.51
N TRP A 51 -15.41 13.10 -0.40
CA TRP A 51 -15.35 11.97 -1.32
C TRP A 51 -15.87 10.70 -0.65
N LEU A 52 -16.94 10.13 -1.17
CA LEU A 52 -17.54 8.89 -0.68
C LEU A 52 -17.08 7.70 -1.53
N LYS A 53 -16.49 6.70 -0.88
CA LYS A 53 -16.19 5.41 -1.49
C LYS A 53 -17.11 4.33 -0.92
N SER A 54 -17.76 3.59 -1.82
CA SER A 54 -18.41 2.32 -1.51
C SER A 54 -17.85 1.23 -2.42
N SER A 55 -17.30 0.18 -1.81
CA SER A 55 -16.59 -0.88 -2.53
C SER A 55 -16.84 -2.26 -1.95
N VAL A 56 -16.56 -3.28 -2.76
CA VAL A 56 -16.45 -4.68 -2.34
C VAL A 56 -15.03 -5.16 -2.60
N SER A 57 -14.47 -5.93 -1.69
CA SER A 57 -13.16 -6.56 -1.86
C SER A 57 -13.21 -8.08 -1.69
N LEU A 58 -12.45 -8.75 -2.54
CA LEU A 58 -12.15 -10.18 -2.47
C LEU A 58 -10.67 -10.34 -2.14
N GLY A 59 -10.39 -10.93 -0.99
CA GLY A 59 -9.05 -11.29 -0.54
C GLY A 59 -8.83 -12.80 -0.63
N LEU A 60 -7.65 -13.20 -1.10
CA LEU A 60 -7.17 -14.57 -1.13
C LEU A 60 -5.83 -14.62 -0.39
N VAL A 61 -5.68 -15.60 0.49
CA VAL A 61 -4.42 -15.88 1.17
C VAL A 61 -4.08 -17.35 0.98
N TYR A 62 -2.87 -17.61 0.53
CA TYR A 62 -2.26 -18.92 0.47
C TYR A 62 -1.04 -18.92 1.37
N ASN A 63 -1.01 -19.83 2.35
CA ASN A 63 0.01 -19.86 3.38
C ASN A 63 0.46 -21.30 3.65
N THR A 64 1.76 -21.53 3.43
CA THR A 64 2.46 -22.79 3.75
C THR A 64 3.60 -22.56 4.74
N ILE A 65 3.63 -21.40 5.41
CA ILE A 65 4.63 -21.07 6.40
C ILE A 65 4.54 -22.08 7.56
N ASP A 66 5.69 -22.58 7.96
CA ASP A 66 5.85 -23.58 9.01
C ASP A 66 5.42 -23.06 10.40
N ASP A 67 5.99 -21.93 10.83
CA ASP A 67 5.58 -21.20 12.02
C ASP A 67 5.44 -19.71 11.71
N MET A 68 4.22 -19.19 11.81
CA MET A 68 3.93 -17.77 11.55
C MET A 68 4.63 -16.80 12.52
N LYS A 69 5.04 -17.27 13.70
CA LYS A 69 5.79 -16.44 14.66
C LYS A 69 7.28 -16.43 14.36
N ASN A 70 7.81 -17.55 13.87
CA ASN A 70 9.23 -17.70 13.56
C ASN A 70 9.41 -18.47 12.23
N PRO A 71 9.14 -17.82 11.08
CA PRO A 71 9.11 -18.51 9.79
C PRO A 71 10.50 -18.93 9.33
N HIS A 72 10.71 -20.23 9.11
CA HIS A 72 11.96 -20.77 8.54
C HIS A 72 11.79 -21.21 7.10
N GLU A 73 10.61 -21.77 6.79
CA GLU A 73 10.31 -22.33 5.49
C GLU A 73 8.88 -22.05 5.06
N GLY A 74 8.71 -21.87 3.75
CA GLY A 74 7.40 -21.85 3.12
C GLY A 74 7.11 -20.57 2.36
N LEU A 75 5.87 -20.49 1.88
CA LEU A 75 5.39 -19.47 0.98
C LEU A 75 4.14 -18.81 1.57
N TYR A 76 4.16 -17.47 1.61
CA TYR A 76 3.01 -16.65 1.97
C TYR A 76 2.62 -15.76 0.81
N VAL A 77 1.42 -15.97 0.24
CA VAL A 77 0.89 -15.20 -0.88
C VAL A 77 -0.44 -14.59 -0.49
N THR A 78 -0.61 -13.32 -0.84
CA THR A 78 -1.86 -12.58 -0.70
C THR A 78 -2.23 -11.95 -2.03
N GLY A 79 -3.51 -11.98 -2.37
CA GLY A 79 -4.07 -11.30 -3.52
C GLY A 79 -5.38 -10.63 -3.14
N THR A 80 -5.55 -9.37 -3.50
CA THR A 80 -6.76 -8.61 -3.21
C THR A 80 -7.26 -7.94 -4.48
N THR A 81 -8.55 -8.09 -4.77
CA THR A 81 -9.24 -7.30 -5.78
C THR A 81 -10.32 -6.50 -5.09
N GLU A 82 -10.32 -5.18 -5.26
CA GLU A 82 -11.33 -4.26 -4.74
C GLU A 82 -12.01 -3.54 -5.92
N PHE A 83 -13.33 -3.52 -5.89
CA PHE A 83 -14.17 -2.83 -6.87
C PHE A 83 -14.94 -1.73 -6.15
N ALA A 84 -14.61 -0.47 -6.45
CA ALA A 84 -15.27 0.72 -5.92
C ALA A 84 -16.21 1.32 -6.96
N GLY A 85 -17.43 1.66 -6.54
CA GLY A 85 -18.48 2.21 -7.39
C GLY A 85 -19.84 1.52 -7.21
N LEU A 86 -20.05 0.88 -6.04
CA LEU A 86 -21.38 0.40 -5.60
C LEU A 86 -22.28 1.56 -5.11
N GLY A 87 -21.71 2.76 -5.02
CA GLY A 87 -22.32 4.01 -4.58
C GLY A 87 -21.22 5.04 -4.27
N GLY A 88 -21.58 6.31 -4.20
CA GLY A 88 -20.62 7.39 -3.99
C GLY A 88 -19.85 7.80 -5.24
N ASP A 89 -18.72 8.46 -5.03
CA ASP A 89 -17.95 9.18 -6.03
C ASP A 89 -16.86 8.29 -6.65
N ALA A 90 -16.24 7.43 -5.84
CA ALA A 90 -15.16 6.55 -6.26
C ALA A 90 -15.62 5.49 -7.27
N LYS A 91 -14.99 5.45 -8.45
CA LYS A 91 -15.26 4.47 -9.52
C LYS A 91 -13.95 3.91 -10.06
N TRP A 92 -13.50 2.80 -9.49
CA TRP A 92 -12.25 2.17 -9.88
C TRP A 92 -12.19 0.69 -9.53
N VAL A 93 -11.28 -0.03 -10.19
CA VAL A 93 -10.88 -1.38 -9.83
C VAL A 93 -9.43 -1.35 -9.39
N LYS A 94 -9.13 -1.97 -8.24
CA LYS A 94 -7.79 -2.06 -7.64
C LYS A 94 -7.45 -3.53 -7.44
N VAL A 95 -6.31 -3.96 -7.96
CA VAL A 95 -5.75 -5.28 -7.73
C VAL A 95 -4.40 -5.13 -7.07
N THR A 96 -4.17 -5.86 -5.99
CA THR A 96 -2.88 -5.93 -5.31
C THR A 96 -2.49 -7.38 -5.06
N GLY A 97 -1.20 -7.65 -5.10
CA GLY A 97 -0.63 -8.97 -4.82
C GLY A 97 0.68 -8.82 -4.07
N ARG A 98 0.95 -9.75 -3.14
CA ARG A 98 2.21 -9.84 -2.43
C ARG A 98 2.56 -11.30 -2.21
N ALA A 99 3.84 -11.64 -2.39
CA ALA A 99 4.39 -12.95 -2.10
C ALA A 99 5.63 -12.81 -1.22
N SER A 100 5.87 -13.80 -0.37
CA SER A 100 7.05 -13.90 0.48
C SER A 100 7.44 -15.36 0.63
N VAL A 101 8.70 -15.68 0.37
CA VAL A 101 9.26 -17.02 0.51
C VAL A 101 10.35 -17.00 1.58
N TYR A 102 10.26 -17.95 2.50
CA TYR A 102 11.23 -18.18 3.56
C TYR A 102 11.95 -19.49 3.26
N GLN A 103 13.27 -19.48 3.47
CA GLN A 103 14.10 -20.64 3.25
C GLN A 103 15.26 -20.64 4.23
N THR A 104 15.41 -21.72 5.00
CA THR A 104 16.62 -21.98 5.78
C THR A 104 17.83 -22.07 4.84
N LEU A 105 18.80 -21.18 5.04
CA LEU A 105 20.06 -21.14 4.28
C LEU A 105 21.16 -21.95 4.98
N SER A 106 21.16 -21.97 6.32
CA SER A 106 22.05 -22.80 7.13
C SER A 106 21.42 -23.11 8.48
N GLU A 107 21.20 -24.39 8.75
CA GLU A 107 20.72 -24.87 10.05
C GLU A 107 21.76 -24.63 11.16
N GLN A 108 23.05 -24.74 10.86
CA GLN A 108 24.10 -24.59 11.88
C GLN A 108 24.22 -23.16 12.40
N LEU A 109 23.87 -22.18 11.57
CA LEU A 109 23.92 -20.76 11.91
C LEU A 109 22.54 -20.18 12.23
N ASP A 110 21.49 -21.01 12.18
CA ASP A 110 20.10 -20.58 12.26
C ASP A 110 19.80 -19.41 11.32
N LEU A 111 20.30 -19.53 10.08
CA LEU A 111 20.24 -18.48 9.07
C LEU A 111 19.07 -18.75 8.13
N VAL A 112 18.10 -17.83 8.11
CA VAL A 112 16.92 -17.90 7.24
C VAL A 112 16.94 -16.76 6.23
N GLY A 113 16.83 -17.11 4.95
CA GLY A 113 16.64 -16.16 3.87
C GLY A 113 15.16 -15.84 3.67
N LEU A 114 14.86 -14.57 3.38
CA LEU A 114 13.53 -14.11 3.00
C LEU A 114 13.63 -13.33 1.69
N VAL A 115 12.84 -13.74 0.69
CA VAL A 115 12.60 -12.92 -0.49
C VAL A 115 11.12 -12.56 -0.53
N SER A 116 10.82 -11.27 -0.69
CA SER A 116 9.45 -10.79 -0.81
C SER A 116 9.29 -9.85 -1.98
N GLY A 117 8.07 -9.75 -2.49
CA GLY A 117 7.73 -8.82 -3.54
C GLY A 117 6.24 -8.56 -3.59
N GLY A 118 5.89 -7.40 -4.13
CA GLY A 118 4.50 -6.98 -4.26
C GLY A 118 4.28 -6.12 -5.48
N ALA A 119 3.06 -6.17 -5.99
CA ALA A 119 2.62 -5.36 -7.11
C ALA A 119 1.18 -4.91 -6.91
N GLY A 120 0.83 -3.82 -7.55
CA GLY A 120 -0.55 -3.36 -7.60
C GLY A 120 -0.84 -2.54 -8.82
N TYR A 121 -2.11 -2.57 -9.23
CA TYR A 121 -2.66 -1.78 -10.32
C TYR A 121 -4.03 -1.25 -9.94
N ILE A 122 -4.29 0.01 -10.23
CA ILE A 122 -5.59 0.64 -10.09
C ILE A 122 -5.98 1.33 -11.40
N ALA A 123 -7.24 1.15 -11.80
CA ALA A 123 -7.81 1.81 -12.97
C ALA A 123 -9.18 2.38 -12.64
N GLY A 124 -9.39 3.66 -12.97
CA GLY A 124 -10.71 4.28 -12.99
C GLY A 124 -11.59 3.69 -14.10
N TYR A 125 -12.91 3.76 -13.92
CA TYR A 125 -13.87 3.35 -14.95
C TYR A 125 -15.13 4.22 -14.94
N GLY A 126 -15.86 4.17 -16.06
CA GLY A 126 -16.90 5.16 -16.35
C GLY A 126 -16.28 6.53 -16.58
N ASN A 127 -17.07 7.55 -16.86
CA ASN A 127 -16.56 8.92 -17.07
C ASN A 127 -16.01 9.58 -15.78
N GLY A 128 -15.67 8.80 -14.75
CA GLY A 128 -15.05 9.27 -13.52
C GLY A 128 -13.55 9.07 -13.61
N ASP A 129 -12.81 10.16 -13.48
CA ASP A 129 -11.36 10.11 -13.37
C ASP A 129 -10.95 9.55 -12.01
N LEU A 130 -9.74 8.96 -11.96
CA LEU A 130 -9.20 8.45 -10.72
C LEU A 130 -8.68 9.62 -9.89
N ARG A 131 -9.28 9.82 -8.72
CA ARG A 131 -8.84 10.84 -7.76
C ARG A 131 -7.42 10.55 -7.30
N ILE A 132 -6.58 11.58 -7.19
CA ILE A 132 -5.16 11.42 -6.85
C ILE A 132 -4.95 10.70 -5.50
N PHE A 133 -5.86 10.89 -4.54
CA PHE A 133 -5.78 10.22 -3.23
C PHE A 133 -6.10 8.72 -3.27
N ASP A 134 -6.68 8.22 -4.36
CA ASP A 134 -6.89 6.77 -4.56
C ASP A 134 -5.64 6.04 -5.08
N TYR A 135 -4.63 6.78 -5.54
CA TYR A 135 -3.38 6.25 -6.07
C TYR A 135 -2.57 5.49 -5.01
N PHE A 136 -1.67 4.61 -5.45
CA PHE A 136 -0.72 3.98 -4.55
C PHE A 136 0.33 4.99 -4.11
N GLN A 137 0.47 5.14 -2.80
CA GLN A 137 1.56 5.86 -2.15
C GLN A 137 2.59 4.86 -1.63
N SER A 138 3.88 5.16 -1.83
CA SER A 138 4.95 4.34 -1.27
C SER A 138 4.88 4.35 0.25
N ASN A 139 5.12 3.20 0.88
CA ASN A 139 5.16 3.07 2.33
C ASN A 139 6.24 2.08 2.76
N ASP A 140 6.47 2.00 4.06
CA ASP A 140 7.45 1.12 4.70
C ASP A 140 7.21 -0.37 4.43
N ARG A 141 5.96 -0.79 4.19
CA ARG A 141 5.63 -2.18 3.82
C ARG A 141 6.01 -2.53 2.39
N MET A 142 6.23 -1.53 1.54
CA MET A 142 6.69 -1.68 0.15
C MET A 142 8.22 -1.65 0.11
N ILE A 143 8.83 -0.55 0.55
CA ILE A 143 10.28 -0.36 0.60
C ILE A 143 10.62 0.45 1.84
N ARG A 144 11.43 -0.11 2.74
CA ARG A 144 11.92 0.58 3.93
C ARG A 144 13.06 1.54 3.59
N GLY A 145 13.24 2.58 4.41
CA GLY A 145 14.32 3.57 4.25
C GLY A 145 13.92 4.82 3.46
N PHE A 146 12.67 4.92 3.00
CA PHE A 146 12.10 6.09 2.36
C PHE A 146 10.98 6.68 3.21
N GLU A 147 10.75 7.98 3.06
CA GLU A 147 9.57 8.64 3.62
C GLU A 147 8.28 8.10 3.00
N TYR A 148 7.18 8.18 3.73
CA TYR A 148 5.86 7.88 3.20
C TYR A 148 5.57 8.77 1.97
N GLY A 149 5.15 8.17 0.86
CA GLY A 149 4.97 8.86 -0.42
C GLY A 149 6.29 9.28 -1.10
N GLY A 150 7.46 9.05 -0.50
CA GLY A 150 8.76 9.52 -1.00
C GLY A 150 9.26 8.84 -2.29
N ILE A 151 8.58 7.79 -2.78
CA ILE A 151 8.88 7.16 -4.07
C ILE A 151 7.65 7.22 -4.96
N GLY A 152 7.82 7.74 -6.18
CA GLY A 152 6.80 7.68 -7.22
C GLY A 152 6.81 8.90 -8.13
N PRO A 153 5.79 9.03 -8.99
CA PRO A 153 5.55 10.22 -9.79
C PRO A 153 5.48 11.48 -8.93
N VAL A 154 6.14 12.53 -9.40
CA VAL A 154 6.19 13.86 -8.79
C VAL A 154 5.52 14.84 -9.74
N ALA A 155 4.80 15.82 -9.19
CA ALA A 155 4.14 16.86 -9.98
C ALA A 155 5.13 17.66 -10.82
N ASN A 156 4.83 17.82 -12.11
CA ASN A 156 5.64 18.57 -13.07
C ASN A 156 5.20 20.05 -13.17
N ASP A 157 4.95 20.68 -12.03
CA ASP A 157 4.52 22.09 -11.92
C ASP A 157 5.36 22.90 -10.93
N GLY A 158 6.51 22.37 -10.52
CA GLY A 158 7.44 23.02 -9.60
C GLY A 158 7.08 22.92 -8.12
N SER A 159 5.93 22.30 -7.77
CA SER A 159 5.58 22.00 -6.37
C SER A 159 6.49 20.92 -5.76
N GLY A 160 6.94 19.96 -6.56
CA GLY A 160 7.70 18.81 -6.06
C GLY A 160 6.82 17.82 -5.27
N ASP A 161 5.50 17.97 -5.33
CA ASP A 161 4.58 17.08 -4.62
C ASP A 161 4.64 15.66 -5.17
N HIS A 162 4.79 14.69 -4.27
CA HIS A 162 4.68 13.28 -4.61
C HIS A 162 3.20 12.92 -4.78
N LEU A 163 2.84 12.52 -6.00
CA LEU A 163 1.45 12.26 -6.39
C LEU A 163 1.06 10.79 -6.20
N GLY A 164 2.04 9.90 -6.08
CA GLY A 164 1.82 8.46 -6.12
C GLY A 164 1.57 7.96 -7.55
N GLY A 165 1.22 6.68 -7.68
CA GLY A 165 1.08 6.02 -8.98
C GLY A 165 -0.12 5.08 -9.09
N THR A 166 -0.54 4.82 -10.32
CA THR A 166 -1.58 3.82 -10.63
C THR A 166 -1.05 2.40 -10.63
N THR A 167 0.26 2.23 -10.78
CA THR A 167 0.95 0.93 -10.77
C THR A 167 2.15 1.00 -9.85
N TYR A 168 2.40 -0.08 -9.10
CA TYR A 168 3.66 -0.26 -8.39
C TYR A 168 4.18 -1.69 -8.52
N PHE A 169 5.50 -1.82 -8.33
CA PHE A 169 6.18 -3.08 -8.11
C PHE A 169 7.30 -2.86 -7.08
N ASN A 170 7.50 -3.82 -6.17
CA ASN A 170 8.62 -3.83 -5.24
C ASN A 170 9.16 -5.26 -5.04
N ALA A 171 10.41 -5.34 -4.59
CA ALA A 171 11.05 -6.56 -4.17
C ALA A 171 12.03 -6.27 -3.03
N SER A 172 12.19 -7.22 -2.11
CA SER A 172 13.13 -7.18 -0.99
C SER A 172 13.80 -8.55 -0.84
N ALA A 173 15.07 -8.54 -0.44
CA ALA A 173 15.83 -9.72 -0.05
C ALA A 173 16.43 -9.46 1.33
N GLU A 174 16.19 -10.36 2.26
CA GLU A 174 16.49 -10.23 3.68
C GLU A 174 17.12 -11.54 4.20
N ALA A 175 17.89 -11.43 5.28
CA ALA A 175 18.49 -12.55 5.97
C ALA A 175 18.25 -12.36 7.48
N GLN A 176 17.66 -13.37 8.10
CA GLN A 176 17.39 -13.44 9.53
C GLN A 176 18.41 -14.36 10.17
N PHE A 177 18.94 -13.94 11.32
CA PHE A 177 19.95 -14.66 12.08
C PHE A 177 19.72 -14.42 13.58
N PRO A 178 20.10 -15.37 14.44
CA PRO A 178 19.92 -15.22 15.88
C PRO A 178 20.79 -14.09 16.44
N LEU A 179 20.25 -13.35 17.41
CA LEU A 179 21.02 -12.35 18.14
C LEU A 179 21.81 -13.02 19.26
N PRO A 180 23.16 -12.95 19.27
CA PRO A 180 24.01 -13.75 20.17
C PRO A 180 23.88 -13.41 21.67
N VAL A 181 23.12 -12.38 22.05
CA VAL A 181 23.06 -11.83 23.43
C VAL A 181 21.66 -11.95 24.05
N ILE A 182 20.62 -12.27 23.28
CA ILE A 182 19.24 -12.39 23.80
C ILE A 182 18.85 -13.87 23.80
N PRO A 183 18.56 -14.49 24.96
CA PRO A 183 18.11 -15.87 25.02
C PRO A 183 16.82 -16.07 24.23
N GLU A 184 16.71 -17.20 23.52
CA GLU A 184 15.54 -17.59 22.72
C GLU A 184 14.22 -17.64 23.53
N SER A 185 14.29 -17.69 24.86
CA SER A 185 13.11 -17.76 25.74
C SER A 185 12.35 -16.44 25.94
N PHE A 186 12.69 -15.36 25.23
CA PHE A 186 12.05 -14.05 25.35
C PHE A 186 11.19 -13.64 24.14
N GLY A 187 10.98 -14.53 23.14
CA GLY A 187 10.17 -14.27 21.93
C GLY A 187 8.96 -15.19 21.81
#